data_AF-Q9REA5-F1
#
_entry.id   AF-Q9REA5-F1
#
_cell.length_a   1.000
_cell.length_b   1.000
_cell.length_c   1.000
_cell.angle_alpha   90.00
_cell.angle_beta   90.00
_cell.angle_gamma   90.00
#
_symmetry.space_group_name_H-M   'P 1'
#
loop_
_entity.id
_entity.type
_entity.pdbx_description
1 polymer ?
#
loop_
_entity_poly.entity_id
_entity_poly.type
_entity_poly.pdbx_seq_one_letter_code
_entity_poly.pdbx_strand_id
1 'polypeptide(L)'
;RGLVGMMKLSEWITRIGLILMVILSIYFSVNIWLNSAKKIPEMKSGSQVTTAVNEKAIGDVYLPLQLIRITDGKAMQSNRETLISNVQNDIKMATFGKLTQVVTKNAEQLKRYNQMEQGIELLYQGPFLISDYASIYNLSINFTNFNELTDQYFTKIQLGF
;
A
#
# COMPACT_ATOMS: atom_id res chain seq x y z
N ARG A 1 61.17 -12.17 30.17
CA ARG A 1 60.43 -10.90 30.45
C ARG A 1 59.40 -10.56 29.36
N GLY A 2 58.71 -11.55 28.75
CA GLY A 2 57.77 -11.31 27.63
C GLY A 2 56.27 -11.48 27.93
N LEU A 3 55.90 -12.15 29.03
CA LEU A 3 54.51 -12.54 29.29
C LEU A 3 53.70 -11.50 30.08
N VAL A 4 54.35 -10.62 30.85
CA VAL A 4 53.67 -9.62 31.71
C VAL A 4 53.19 -8.39 30.91
N GLY A 5 53.77 -8.13 29.74
CA GLY A 5 53.33 -7.04 28.85
C GLY A 5 52.06 -7.37 28.06
N MET A 6 51.85 -8.63 27.70
CA MET A 6 50.74 -9.07 26.85
C MET A 6 49.37 -9.02 27.55
N MET A 7 49.30 -9.42 28.84
CA MET A 7 48.05 -9.36 29.62
C MET A 7 47.57 -7.92 29.88
N LYS A 8 48.51 -6.97 30.00
CA LYS A 8 48.17 -5.56 30.21
C LYS A 8 47.62 -4.90 28.94
N LEU A 9 48.05 -5.33 27.76
CA LEU A 9 47.50 -4.83 26.49
C LEU A 9 46.10 -5.38 26.22
N SER A 10 45.81 -6.65 26.52
CA SER A 10 44.49 -7.24 26.29
C SER A 10 43.42 -6.69 27.24
N GLU A 11 43.76 -6.45 28.50
CA GLU A 11 42.83 -5.80 29.44
C GLU A 11 42.59 -4.33 29.08
N TRP A 12 43.62 -3.64 28.58
CA TRP A 12 43.51 -2.26 28.13
C TRP A 12 42.68 -2.14 26.84
N ILE A 13 42.88 -3.03 25.85
CA ILE A 13 42.12 -3.02 24.60
C ILE A 13 40.65 -3.35 24.82
N THR A 14 40.34 -4.25 25.76
CA THR A 14 38.95 -4.61 26.09
C THR A 14 38.25 -3.47 26.83
N ARG A 15 38.93 -2.78 27.75
CA ARG A 15 38.39 -1.57 28.40
C ARG A 15 38.09 -0.45 27.41
N ILE A 16 39.00 -0.21 26.48
CA ILE A 16 38.82 0.82 25.44
C ILE A 16 37.71 0.44 24.48
N GLY A 17 37.65 -0.84 24.06
CA GLY A 17 36.58 -1.35 23.21
C GLY A 17 35.20 -1.21 23.86
N LEU A 18 35.10 -1.47 25.17
CA LEU A 18 33.84 -1.33 25.91
C LEU A 18 33.40 0.13 26.01
N ILE A 19 34.32 1.04 26.33
CA ILE A 19 34.04 2.49 26.37
C ILE A 19 33.61 3.00 24.99
N LEU A 20 34.29 2.56 23.94
CA LEU A 20 33.99 2.95 22.56
C LEU A 20 32.62 2.44 22.11
N MET A 21 32.25 1.19 22.45
CA MET A 21 30.92 0.63 22.20
C MET A 21 29.80 1.45 22.86
N VAL A 22 29.99 1.87 24.11
CA VAL A 22 29.01 2.71 24.82
C VAL A 22 28.87 4.08 24.17
N ILE A 23 29.98 4.72 23.80
CA ILE A 23 29.96 6.02 23.11
C ILE A 23 29.29 5.91 21.73
N LEU A 24 29.58 4.86 20.96
CA LEU A 24 28.94 4.60 19.67
C LEU A 24 27.43 4.37 19.81
N SER A 25 27.00 3.65 20.84
CA SER A 25 25.57 3.43 21.12
C SER A 25 24.84 4.74 21.38
N ILE A 26 25.40 5.61 22.21
CA ILE A 26 24.85 6.95 22.48
C ILE A 26 24.85 7.79 21.21
N TYR A 27 25.95 7.76 20.43
CA TYR A 27 26.05 8.48 19.17
C TYR A 27 24.97 8.06 18.17
N PHE A 28 24.73 6.76 17.99
CA PHE A 28 23.66 6.26 17.11
C PHE A 28 22.27 6.62 17.64
N SER A 29 22.04 6.51 18.95
CA SER A 29 20.77 6.88 19.58
C SER A 29 20.43 8.36 19.36
N VAL A 30 21.42 9.24 19.54
CA VAL A 30 21.30 10.68 19.28
C VAL A 30 21.18 10.97 17.78
N ASN A 31 21.88 10.25 16.91
CA ASN A 31 21.75 10.41 15.46
C ASN A 31 20.36 10.02 14.95
N ILE A 32 19.70 9.00 15.50
CA ILE A 32 18.33 8.63 15.09
C ILE A 32 17.35 9.76 15.44
N TRP A 33 17.49 10.36 16.63
CA TRP A 33 16.68 11.51 17.05
C TRP A 33 16.98 12.78 16.24
N LEU A 34 18.25 13.08 15.98
CA LEU A 34 18.65 14.27 15.21
C LEU A 34 18.42 14.13 13.69
N ASN A 35 18.51 12.91 13.14
CA ASN A 35 18.32 12.66 11.71
C ASN A 35 16.84 12.57 11.32
N SER A 36 15.93 12.34 12.29
CA SER A 36 14.49 12.55 12.08
C SER A 36 14.15 14.02 11.77
N ALA A 37 15.04 14.97 12.10
CA ALA A 37 14.88 16.39 11.77
C ALA A 37 15.63 16.83 10.49
N LYS A 38 16.46 15.97 9.87
CA LYS A 38 17.22 16.31 8.65
C LYS A 38 16.68 15.55 7.44
N LYS A 39 15.48 15.93 6.99
CA LYS A 39 15.03 15.96 5.58
C LYS A 39 13.57 16.40 5.51
N ILE A 40 13.33 17.67 5.81
CA ILE A 40 12.24 18.40 5.17
C ILE A 40 12.92 19.58 4.50
N PRO A 41 12.96 19.65 3.15
CA PRO A 41 13.43 20.85 2.46
C PRO A 41 12.62 22.04 2.97
N GLU A 42 13.31 23.12 3.34
CA GLU A 42 12.67 24.37 3.77
C GLU A 42 11.75 24.90 2.65
N MET A 43 10.46 24.59 2.75
CA MET A 43 9.43 25.36 2.08
C MET A 43 9.24 26.63 2.91
N LYS A 44 9.51 27.77 2.25
CA LYS A 44 9.42 29.14 2.75
C LYS A 44 8.31 29.32 3.78
N SER A 45 8.71 29.86 4.93
CA SER A 45 7.81 30.32 5.99
C SER A 45 6.76 31.28 5.45
N GLY A 46 5.51 30.86 5.53
CA GLY A 46 4.33 31.65 5.23
C GLY A 46 3.11 30.90 5.73
N SER A 47 2.68 31.24 6.95
CA SER A 47 1.40 30.87 7.54
C SER A 47 1.25 29.47 8.15
N GLN A 48 0.96 29.50 9.45
CA GLN A 48 0.08 28.59 10.18
C GLN A 48 0.57 27.14 10.41
N VAL A 49 0.81 26.85 11.69
CA VAL A 49 0.79 25.48 12.23
C VAL A 49 -0.64 24.97 12.10
N THR A 50 -0.99 24.52 10.90
CA THR A 50 -2.11 23.62 10.68
C THR A 50 -1.56 22.24 10.97
N THR A 51 -2.12 21.55 11.96
CA THR A 51 -2.12 20.08 11.96
C THR A 51 -2.65 19.65 10.60
N ALA A 52 -1.75 19.37 9.65
CA ALA A 52 -2.12 18.95 8.31
C ALA A 52 -2.62 17.51 8.38
N VAL A 53 -3.80 17.34 8.94
CA VAL A 53 -4.70 16.29 8.48
C VAL A 53 -4.95 16.66 7.03
N ASN A 54 -4.17 16.06 6.13
CA ASN A 54 -4.45 16.18 4.71
C ASN A 54 -5.82 15.53 4.51
N GLU A 55 -6.86 16.36 4.42
CA GLU A 55 -8.19 15.92 4.03
C GLU A 55 -8.07 15.33 2.62
N LYS A 56 -7.91 14.02 2.57
CA LYS A 56 -8.05 13.26 1.33
C LYS A 56 -9.53 13.00 1.11
N ALA A 57 -9.99 13.11 -0.13
CA ALA A 57 -11.33 12.67 -0.46
C ALA A 57 -11.47 11.20 -0.07
N ILE A 58 -12.66 10.78 0.39
CA ILE A 58 -12.90 9.40 0.84
C ILE A 58 -12.46 8.40 -0.25
N GLY A 59 -12.73 8.69 -1.52
CA GLY A 59 -12.29 7.88 -2.65
C GLY A 59 -10.76 7.74 -2.83
N ASP A 60 -9.97 8.69 -2.31
CA ASP A 60 -8.50 8.64 -2.33
C ASP A 60 -7.93 7.82 -1.15
N VAL A 61 -8.71 7.66 -0.09
CA VAL A 61 -8.37 6.80 1.06
C VAL A 61 -8.60 5.33 0.72
N TYR A 62 -9.59 5.03 -0.13
CA TYR A 62 -9.98 3.67 -0.52
C TYR A 62 -9.41 3.22 -1.88
N LEU A 63 -8.32 3.84 -2.37
CA LEU A 63 -7.70 3.43 -3.63
C LEU A 63 -7.07 2.02 -3.53
N PRO A 64 -7.12 1.23 -4.61
CA PRO A 64 -6.39 -0.02 -4.67
C PRO A 64 -4.87 0.25 -4.56
N LEU A 65 -4.14 -0.67 -3.94
CA LEU A 65 -2.69 -0.51 -3.73
C LEU A 65 -1.88 -0.81 -4.98
N GLN A 66 -2.42 -1.67 -5.85
CA GLN A 66 -1.72 -2.22 -6.99
C GLN A 66 -2.65 -2.32 -8.18
N LEU A 67 -2.09 -2.00 -9.35
CA LEU A 67 -2.66 -2.25 -10.64
C LEU A 67 -1.81 -3.30 -11.35
N ILE A 68 -2.42 -4.39 -11.81
CA ILE A 68 -1.78 -5.41 -12.63
C ILE A 68 -2.37 -5.33 -14.03
N ARG A 69 -1.55 -5.03 -15.03
CA ARG A 69 -1.94 -5.16 -16.43
C ARG A 69 -1.54 -6.54 -16.94
N ILE A 70 -2.49 -7.25 -17.52
CA ILE A 70 -2.26 -8.56 -18.16
C ILE A 70 -2.33 -8.36 -19.68
N THR A 71 -1.28 -8.79 -20.38
CA THR A 71 -1.19 -8.72 -21.85
C THR A 71 -0.23 -9.81 -22.32
N ASP A 72 -0.65 -10.61 -23.29
CA ASP A 72 0.16 -11.63 -23.97
C ASP A 72 0.90 -12.56 -23.00
N GLY A 73 0.19 -13.03 -21.96
CA GLY A 73 0.72 -13.93 -20.93
C GLY A 73 1.72 -13.28 -19.96
N LYS A 74 1.91 -11.96 -20.03
CA LYS A 74 2.75 -11.19 -19.11
C LYS A 74 1.89 -10.33 -18.20
N ALA A 75 2.22 -10.34 -16.91
CA ALA A 75 1.64 -9.48 -15.91
C ALA A 75 2.62 -8.35 -15.57
N MET A 76 2.20 -7.10 -15.72
CA MET A 76 2.96 -5.91 -15.36
C MET A 76 2.30 -5.25 -14.15
N GLN A 77 3.02 -5.15 -13.04
CA GLN A 77 2.52 -4.54 -11.82
C GLN A 77 2.95 -3.07 -11.72
N SER A 78 2.02 -2.20 -11.30
CA SER A 78 2.27 -0.79 -11.01
C SER A 78 1.64 -0.41 -9.67
N ASN A 79 2.40 0.30 -8.85
CA ASN A 79 1.95 0.87 -7.58
C ASN A 79 1.87 2.42 -7.67
N ARG A 80 1.83 2.97 -8.90
CA ARG A 80 1.81 4.41 -9.12
C ARG A 80 0.42 4.96 -8.82
N GLU A 81 0.29 5.75 -7.76
CA GLU A 81 -0.98 6.38 -7.33
C GLU A 81 -1.67 7.13 -8.47
N THR A 82 -0.93 7.91 -9.27
CA THR A 82 -1.52 8.67 -10.39
C THR A 82 -2.14 7.77 -11.46
N LEU A 83 -1.52 6.63 -11.76
CA LEU A 83 -2.03 5.68 -12.73
C LEU A 83 -3.27 4.95 -12.19
N ILE A 84 -3.21 4.56 -10.92
CA ILE A 84 -4.34 3.92 -10.22
C ILE A 84 -5.54 4.87 -10.13
N SER A 85 -5.32 6.12 -9.75
CA SER A 85 -6.36 7.15 -9.65
C SER A 85 -7.01 7.43 -11.00
N ASN A 86 -6.21 7.52 -12.09
CA ASN A 86 -6.76 7.71 -13.44
C ASN A 86 -7.68 6.56 -13.85
N VAL A 87 -7.24 5.31 -13.67
CA VAL A 87 -8.07 4.14 -13.98
C VAL A 87 -9.33 4.10 -13.11
N GLN A 88 -9.23 4.45 -11.83
CA GLN A 88 -10.39 4.53 -10.95
C GLN A 88 -11.37 5.63 -11.38
N ASN A 89 -10.88 6.77 -11.87
CA ASN A 89 -11.72 7.84 -12.43
C ASN A 89 -12.44 7.39 -13.70
N ASP A 90 -11.75 6.64 -14.58
CA ASP A 90 -12.37 6.07 -15.79
C ASP A 90 -13.50 5.08 -15.40
N ILE A 91 -13.27 4.22 -14.39
CA ILE A 91 -14.30 3.32 -13.85
C ILE A 91 -15.48 4.10 -13.28
N LYS A 92 -15.21 5.20 -12.55
CA LYS A 92 -16.25 6.07 -12.01
C LYS A 92 -17.14 6.69 -13.08
N MET A 93 -16.56 7.04 -14.23
CA MET A 93 -17.29 7.60 -15.37
C MET A 93 -17.97 6.54 -16.24
N ALA A 94 -17.71 5.25 -16.01
CA ALA A 94 -18.29 4.16 -16.78
C ALA A 94 -19.79 4.00 -16.50
N THR A 95 -20.52 3.49 -17.49
CA THR A 95 -21.93 3.10 -17.33
C THR A 95 -22.01 1.63 -16.96
N PHE A 96 -22.63 1.33 -15.83
CA PHE A 96 -22.76 -0.03 -15.34
C PHE A 96 -24.11 -0.64 -15.74
N GLY A 97 -24.06 -1.88 -16.22
CA GLY A 97 -25.25 -2.67 -16.52
C GLY A 97 -25.83 -3.36 -15.28
N LYS A 98 -26.64 -4.41 -15.52
CA LYS A 98 -27.19 -5.24 -14.45
C LYS A 98 -26.08 -6.05 -13.76
N LEU A 99 -26.03 -5.99 -12.43
CA LEU A 99 -25.15 -6.85 -11.63
C LEU A 99 -25.53 -8.33 -11.82
N THR A 100 -24.55 -9.20 -12.02
CA THR A 100 -24.76 -10.64 -12.18
C THR A 100 -23.73 -11.43 -11.38
N GLN A 101 -24.19 -12.51 -10.72
CA GLN A 101 -23.29 -13.48 -10.11
C GLN A 101 -22.99 -14.59 -11.11
N VAL A 102 -21.73 -14.71 -11.52
CA VAL A 102 -21.30 -15.66 -12.57
C VAL A 102 -20.84 -17.02 -12.02
N VAL A 103 -20.39 -17.08 -10.76
CA VAL A 103 -19.92 -18.32 -10.12
C VAL A 103 -20.49 -18.44 -8.71
N THR A 104 -20.94 -19.64 -8.34
CA THR A 104 -21.40 -19.96 -6.98
C THR A 104 -20.73 -21.25 -6.51
N LYS A 105 -19.90 -21.16 -5.46
CA LYS A 105 -19.32 -22.31 -4.73
C LYS A 105 -18.62 -23.37 -5.62
N ASN A 106 -18.08 -22.99 -6.77
CA ASN A 106 -17.37 -23.88 -7.68
C ASN A 106 -15.94 -23.37 -7.94
N ALA A 107 -14.95 -24.04 -7.35
CA ALA A 107 -13.54 -23.61 -7.42
C ALA A 107 -12.96 -23.69 -8.84
N GLU A 108 -13.34 -24.69 -9.63
CA GLU A 108 -12.83 -24.84 -11.00
C GLU A 108 -13.42 -23.80 -11.95
N GLN A 109 -14.70 -23.46 -11.79
CA GLN A 109 -15.32 -22.37 -12.53
C GLN A 109 -14.70 -21.03 -12.11
N LEU A 110 -14.50 -20.80 -10.81
CA LEU A 110 -13.83 -19.59 -10.31
C LEU A 110 -12.43 -19.44 -10.90
N LYS A 111 -11.65 -20.53 -10.97
CA LYS A 111 -10.31 -20.51 -11.57
C LYS A 111 -10.36 -20.10 -13.04
N ARG A 112 -11.33 -20.60 -13.80
CA ARG A 112 -11.54 -20.23 -15.22
C ARG A 112 -11.95 -18.77 -15.37
N TYR A 113 -12.86 -18.26 -14.54
CA TYR A 113 -13.27 -16.85 -14.58
C TYR A 113 -12.17 -15.89 -14.12
N ASN A 114 -11.27 -16.33 -13.24
CA ASN A 114 -10.12 -15.54 -12.81
C ASN A 114 -8.99 -15.50 -13.85
N GLN A 115 -8.99 -16.40 -14.85
CA GLN A 115 -8.02 -16.40 -15.92
C GLN A 115 -8.40 -15.34 -16.95
N MET A 116 -7.64 -14.25 -16.97
CA MET A 116 -7.79 -13.15 -17.91
C MET A 116 -6.61 -13.15 -18.87
N GLU A 117 -6.86 -13.19 -20.18
CA GLU A 117 -5.79 -13.15 -21.19
C GLU A 117 -5.28 -11.73 -21.43
N GLN A 118 -6.21 -10.76 -21.45
CA GLN A 118 -5.91 -9.34 -21.62
C GLN A 118 -6.84 -8.51 -20.72
N GLY A 119 -6.26 -7.59 -19.96
CA GLY A 119 -7.04 -6.76 -19.05
C GLY A 119 -6.24 -6.10 -17.93
N ILE A 120 -6.96 -5.56 -16.97
CA ILE A 120 -6.42 -4.89 -15.78
C ILE A 120 -7.05 -5.49 -14.53
N GLU A 121 -6.23 -5.69 -13.50
CA GLU A 121 -6.67 -6.02 -12.17
C GLU A 121 -6.30 -4.90 -11.20
N LEU A 122 -7.23 -4.54 -10.33
CA LEU A 122 -7.03 -3.60 -9.22
C LEU A 122 -7.13 -4.37 -7.92
N LEU A 123 -6.05 -4.38 -7.13
CA LEU A 123 -5.97 -5.13 -5.88
C LEU A 123 -6.08 -4.19 -4.68
N TYR A 124 -6.99 -4.54 -3.78
CA TYR A 124 -7.24 -3.82 -2.53
C TYR A 124 -6.48 -4.48 -1.38
N GLN A 125 -6.06 -3.69 -0.40
CA GLN A 125 -5.33 -4.19 0.77
C GLN A 125 -6.17 -5.13 1.64
N GLY A 126 -7.48 -4.97 1.61
CA GLY A 126 -8.41 -5.70 2.46
C GLY A 126 -9.76 -5.90 1.78
N PRO A 127 -10.64 -6.69 2.42
CA PRO A 127 -12.01 -6.87 1.96
C PRO A 127 -12.75 -5.54 1.95
N PHE A 128 -13.33 -5.19 0.81
CA PHE A 128 -14.09 -3.98 0.61
C PHE A 128 -15.54 -4.34 0.25
N LEU A 129 -16.49 -3.68 0.90
CA LEU A 129 -17.91 -3.95 0.68
C LEU A 129 -18.35 -3.39 -0.68
N ILE A 130 -19.08 -4.18 -1.46
CA ILE A 130 -19.53 -3.75 -2.80
C ILE A 130 -20.45 -2.51 -2.72
N SER A 131 -21.32 -2.45 -1.71
CA SER A 131 -22.19 -1.28 -1.50
C SER A 131 -21.41 -0.01 -1.13
N ASP A 132 -20.37 -0.15 -0.32
CA ASP A 132 -19.51 0.98 0.07
C ASP A 132 -18.69 1.46 -1.12
N TYR A 133 -18.14 0.54 -1.92
CA TYR A 133 -17.44 0.87 -3.16
C TYR A 133 -18.34 1.66 -4.11
N ALA A 134 -19.57 1.19 -4.33
CA ALA A 134 -20.54 1.89 -5.18
C ALA A 134 -20.90 3.27 -4.62
N SER A 135 -21.04 3.41 -3.30
CA SER A 135 -21.38 4.68 -2.66
C SER A 135 -20.22 5.68 -2.68
N ILE A 136 -19.00 5.22 -2.35
CA ILE A 136 -17.78 6.04 -2.28
C ILE A 136 -17.41 6.60 -3.66
N TYR A 137 -17.50 5.77 -4.70
CA TYR A 137 -17.22 6.19 -6.07
C TYR A 137 -18.45 6.69 -6.81
N ASN A 138 -19.61 6.74 -6.16
CA ASN A 138 -20.89 7.18 -6.73
C ASN A 138 -21.23 6.46 -8.05
N LEU A 139 -21.06 5.14 -8.05
CA LEU A 139 -21.28 4.27 -9.21
C LEU A 139 -22.77 4.01 -9.39
N SER A 140 -23.24 4.12 -10.63
CA SER A 140 -24.65 3.86 -10.98
C SER A 140 -24.93 2.36 -11.13
N ILE A 141 -24.66 1.56 -10.09
CA ILE A 141 -24.89 0.11 -10.10
C ILE A 141 -26.29 -0.19 -9.54
N ASN A 142 -27.08 -0.96 -10.28
CA ASN A 142 -28.40 -1.38 -9.84
C ASN A 142 -28.32 -2.66 -8.99
N PHE A 143 -28.55 -2.52 -7.68
CA PHE A 143 -28.56 -3.63 -6.71
C PHE A 143 -29.96 -4.22 -6.44
N THR A 144 -31.02 -3.73 -7.08
CA THR A 144 -32.43 -3.98 -6.70
C THR A 144 -32.84 -5.46 -6.69
N ASN A 145 -32.11 -6.33 -7.41
CA ASN A 145 -32.39 -7.77 -7.45
C ASN A 145 -31.42 -8.64 -6.63
N PHE A 146 -30.48 -8.03 -5.91
CA PHE A 146 -29.36 -8.71 -5.28
C PHE A 146 -29.07 -8.17 -3.87
N ASN A 147 -30.09 -8.17 -3.01
CA ASN A 147 -29.95 -7.79 -1.60
C ASN A 147 -28.91 -8.63 -0.82
N GLU A 148 -28.56 -9.83 -1.32
CA GLU A 148 -27.51 -10.66 -0.73
C GLU A 148 -26.09 -10.30 -1.21
N LEU A 149 -25.95 -9.54 -2.31
CA LEU A 149 -24.63 -9.12 -2.84
C LEU A 149 -24.17 -7.77 -2.28
N THR A 150 -25.07 -6.95 -1.73
CA THR A 150 -24.71 -5.69 -1.09
C THR A 150 -23.82 -5.90 0.13
N ASP A 151 -24.02 -7.01 0.84
CA ASP A 151 -23.22 -7.42 2.01
C ASP A 151 -21.97 -8.23 1.63
N GLN A 152 -21.64 -8.34 0.34
CA GLN A 152 -20.46 -9.09 -0.11
C GLN A 152 -19.22 -8.20 -0.16
N TYR A 153 -18.13 -8.81 0.27
CA TYR A 153 -16.80 -8.21 0.22
C TYR A 153 -16.03 -8.71 -0.99
N PHE A 154 -15.25 -7.82 -1.59
CA PHE A 154 -14.28 -8.14 -2.63
C PHE A 154 -12.90 -7.61 -2.25
N THR A 155 -11.85 -8.22 -2.80
CA THR A 155 -10.46 -7.77 -2.62
C THR A 155 -9.81 -7.37 -3.95
N LYS A 156 -10.49 -7.66 -5.07
CA LYS A 156 -9.97 -7.44 -6.42
C LYS A 156 -11.09 -7.04 -7.38
N ILE A 157 -10.81 -6.08 -8.25
CA ILE A 157 -11.62 -5.74 -9.43
C ILE A 157 -10.85 -6.18 -10.66
N GLN A 158 -11.54 -6.76 -11.64
CA GLN A 158 -10.94 -7.16 -12.92
C GLN A 158 -11.72 -6.51 -14.07
N LEU A 159 -10.99 -5.96 -15.03
CA LEU A 159 -11.50 -5.35 -16.25
C LEU A 159 -10.89 -6.08 -17.44
N GLY A 160 -11.68 -6.91 -18.12
CA GLY A 160 -11.26 -7.58 -19.35
C GLY A 160 -11.42 -6.67 -20.57
N PHE A 161 -10.54 -6.82 -21.55
CA PHE A 161 -10.63 -6.18 -22.86
C PHE A 161 -10.84 -7.22 -23.97
#